data_AF-A0A9E4N7R9-F1
#
_entry.id   AF-A0A9E4N7R9-F1
#
_cell.length_a   1.000
_cell.length_b   1.000
_cell.length_c   1.000
_cell.angle_alpha   90.00
_cell.angle_beta   90.00
_cell.angle_gamma   90.00
#
_symmetry.space_group_name_H-M   'P 1'
#
loop_
_entity.id
_entity.type
_entity.pdbx_description
1 polymer ?
#
loop_
_entity_poly.entity_id
_entity_poly.type
_entity_poly.pdbx_seq_one_letter_code
_entity_poly.pdbx_strand_id
1 'polypeptide(L)'
;MITAKHDATYVSIYRGCLNYFKALEIIYISDETCPPDSFGFLASHSLELALKAYLLSQGMSEEKVRRKVGHSLKNAWGRCVDNGLEIEAELPKWCKDLDAAHDWTHDYLMRYARENTGLVLPSQQVLYESVGRVIDSVGVQIGLDRNGNSIHD
;
A
#
# COMPACT_ATOMS: atom_id res chain seq x y z
N MET A 1 -1.68 34.77 8.60
CA MET A 1 -0.90 33.68 7.99
C MET A 1 -1.92 32.64 7.53
N ILE A 2 -2.25 32.62 6.23
CA ILE A 2 -3.17 31.61 5.67
C ILE A 2 -2.27 30.45 5.27
N THR A 3 -2.19 29.41 6.09
CA THR A 3 -1.64 28.14 5.64
C THR A 3 -2.63 27.56 4.64
N ALA A 4 -2.20 27.37 3.39
CA ALA A 4 -3.00 26.62 2.42
C ALA A 4 -3.30 25.25 3.03
N LYS A 5 -4.55 24.82 2.92
CA LYS A 5 -4.97 23.51 3.41
C LYS A 5 -4.42 22.46 2.44
N HIS A 6 -3.39 21.72 2.85
CA HIS A 6 -2.75 20.68 2.04
C HIS A 6 -3.50 19.35 2.16
N ASP A 7 -4.81 19.36 1.84
CA ASP A 7 -5.64 18.16 1.94
C ASP A 7 -5.17 17.12 0.90
N ALA A 8 -5.06 15.86 1.31
CA ALA A 8 -4.62 14.80 0.43
C ALA A 8 -5.76 14.39 -0.53
N THR A 9 -5.45 14.34 -1.83
CA THR A 9 -6.35 13.78 -2.85
C THR A 9 -5.98 12.34 -3.17
N TYR A 10 -6.91 11.58 -3.77
CA TYR A 10 -6.59 10.23 -4.25
C TYR A 10 -5.42 10.24 -5.23
N VAL A 11 -5.32 11.27 -6.09
CA VAL A 11 -4.19 11.46 -7.02
C VAL A 11 -2.86 11.63 -6.28
N SER A 12 -2.81 12.52 -5.27
CA SER A 12 -1.57 12.73 -4.52
C SER A 12 -1.14 11.49 -3.73
N ILE A 13 -2.10 10.76 -3.17
CA ILE A 13 -1.84 9.53 -2.42
C ILE A 13 -1.37 8.41 -3.36
N TYR A 14 -1.99 8.28 -4.53
CA TYR A 14 -1.58 7.29 -5.53
C TYR A 14 -0.18 7.58 -6.10
N ARG A 15 0.17 8.84 -6.35
CA ARG A 15 1.55 9.21 -6.69
C ARG A 15 2.54 8.85 -5.59
N GLY A 16 2.15 9.03 -4.32
CA GLY A 16 2.93 8.53 -3.18
C GLY A 16 3.14 7.01 -3.23
N CYS A 17 2.09 6.24 -3.49
CA CYS A 17 2.16 4.79 -3.71
C CYS A 17 3.19 4.42 -4.78
N LEU A 18 3.15 5.09 -5.94
CA LEU A 18 4.04 4.83 -7.07
C LEU A 18 5.51 5.11 -6.72
N ASN A 19 5.81 6.15 -5.92
CA ASN A 19 7.17 6.42 -5.47
C ASN A 19 7.75 5.27 -4.63
N TYR A 20 6.98 4.74 -3.68
CA TYR A 20 7.41 3.60 -2.87
C TYR A 20 7.50 2.31 -3.69
N PHE A 21 6.57 2.11 -4.63
CA PHE A 21 6.64 0.97 -5.54
C PHE A 21 7.88 1.04 -6.45
N LYS A 22 8.25 2.23 -6.92
CA LYS A 22 9.45 2.42 -7.72
C LYS A 22 10.71 2.13 -6.93
N ALA A 23 10.76 2.50 -5.65
CA ALA A 23 11.86 2.12 -4.76
C ALA A 23 11.94 0.59 -4.58
N LEU A 24 10.79 -0.07 -4.41
CA LEU A 24 10.71 -1.53 -4.35
C LEU A 24 11.23 -2.19 -5.64
N GLU A 25 10.85 -1.64 -6.79
CA GLU A 25 11.31 -2.11 -8.10
C GLU A 25 12.82 -1.97 -8.29
N ILE A 26 13.40 -0.83 -7.90
CA ILE A 26 14.85 -0.60 -8.01
C ILE A 26 15.60 -1.67 -7.22
N ILE A 27 15.16 -1.95 -5.99
CA ILE A 27 15.76 -2.96 -5.11
C ILE A 27 15.61 -4.37 -5.71
N TYR A 28 14.41 -4.69 -6.20
CA TYR A 28 14.13 -5.99 -6.79
C TYR A 28 14.98 -6.25 -8.05
N ILE A 29 15.16 -5.24 -8.90
CA ILE A 29 15.95 -5.34 -10.13
C ILE A 29 17.45 -5.32 -9.86
N SER A 30 17.92 -4.65 -8.80
CA SER A 30 19.35 -4.55 -8.53
C SER A 30 20.00 -5.87 -8.10
N ASP A 31 19.20 -6.91 -7.80
CA ASP A 31 19.66 -8.22 -7.26
C ASP A 31 20.51 -8.08 -5.97
N GLU A 32 20.38 -6.92 -5.32
CA GLU A 32 21.05 -6.62 -4.06
C GLU A 32 20.25 -7.24 -2.92
N THR A 33 20.96 -7.74 -1.90
CA THR A 33 20.28 -8.32 -0.73
C THR A 33 19.69 -7.19 0.11
N CYS A 34 18.38 -6.97 -0.05
CA CYS A 34 17.62 -6.06 0.82
C CYS A 34 17.16 -6.78 2.10
N PRO A 35 17.40 -6.19 3.29
CA PRO A 35 16.79 -6.66 4.52
C PRO A 35 15.27 -6.85 4.39
N PRO A 36 14.70 -7.99 4.85
CA PRO A 36 13.28 -8.30 4.67
C PRO A 36 12.32 -7.24 5.23
N ASP A 37 12.67 -6.64 6.36
CA ASP A 37 11.92 -5.56 7.00
C ASP A 37 11.81 -4.32 6.11
N SER A 38 12.91 -3.90 5.49
CA SER A 38 12.97 -2.74 4.59
C SER A 38 12.16 -2.99 3.32
N PHE A 39 12.32 -4.17 2.72
CA PHE A 39 11.55 -4.54 1.53
C PHE A 39 10.06 -4.66 1.84
N GLY A 40 9.72 -5.33 2.94
CA GLY A 40 8.36 -5.47 3.43
C GLY A 40 7.70 -4.13 3.75
N PHE A 41 8.46 -3.18 4.31
CA PHE A 41 7.95 -1.85 4.65
C PHE A 41 7.56 -1.07 3.39
N LEU A 42 8.44 -1.06 2.38
CA LEU A 42 8.16 -0.43 1.09
C LEU A 42 6.95 -1.06 0.39
N ALA A 43 6.87 -2.39 0.38
CA ALA A 43 5.74 -3.13 -0.18
C ALA A 43 4.42 -2.81 0.53
N SER A 44 4.43 -2.84 1.87
CA SER A 44 3.25 -2.56 2.69
C SER A 44 2.78 -1.14 2.54
N HIS A 45 3.70 -0.18 2.58
CA HIS A 45 3.34 1.23 2.49
C HIS A 45 2.85 1.62 1.09
N SER A 46 3.45 1.06 0.04
CA SER A 46 2.96 1.23 -1.32
C SER A 46 1.54 0.67 -1.48
N LEU A 47 1.28 -0.55 -1.01
CA LEU A 47 -0.05 -1.17 -1.04
C LEU A 47 -1.08 -0.38 -0.22
N GLU A 48 -0.72 0.05 1.00
CA GLU A 48 -1.58 0.85 1.86
C GLU A 48 -2.04 2.12 1.14
N LEU A 49 -1.10 2.84 0.51
CA LEU A 49 -1.41 4.07 -0.22
C LEU A 49 -2.27 3.79 -1.46
N ALA A 50 -2.03 2.69 -2.20
CA ALA A 50 -2.88 2.31 -3.33
C ALA A 50 -4.33 2.11 -2.89
N LEU A 51 -4.55 1.27 -1.88
CA LEU A 51 -5.90 0.98 -1.35
C LEU A 51 -6.57 2.24 -0.80
N LYS A 52 -5.82 3.11 -0.11
CA LYS A 52 -6.34 4.39 0.37
C LYS A 52 -6.70 5.34 -0.76
N ALA A 53 -5.90 5.42 -1.82
CA ALA A 53 -6.23 6.21 -3.00
C ALA A 53 -7.56 5.75 -3.60
N TYR A 54 -7.76 4.44 -3.73
CA TYR A 54 -9.04 3.89 -4.17
C TYR A 54 -10.19 4.37 -3.27
N LEU A 55 -10.11 4.19 -1.96
CA LEU A 55 -11.19 4.61 -1.05
C LEU A 55 -11.47 6.12 -1.11
N LEU A 56 -10.44 6.95 -1.26
CA LEU A 56 -10.60 8.39 -1.48
C LEU A 56 -11.31 8.69 -2.80
N SER A 57 -10.99 7.98 -3.88
CA SER A 57 -11.66 8.13 -5.17
C SER A 57 -13.16 7.78 -5.11
N GLN A 58 -13.52 6.85 -4.22
CA GLN A 58 -14.91 6.47 -3.94
C GLN A 58 -15.62 7.43 -2.97
N GLY A 59 -15.03 8.60 -2.68
CA GLY A 59 -15.65 9.64 -1.86
C GLY A 59 -15.46 9.48 -0.34
N MET A 60 -14.62 8.55 0.12
CA MET A 60 -14.23 8.52 1.52
C MET A 60 -13.38 9.75 1.86
N SER A 61 -13.65 10.40 3.01
CA SER A 61 -12.84 11.54 3.43
C SER A 61 -11.48 11.11 3.98
N GLU A 62 -10.47 11.98 3.87
CA GLU A 62 -9.13 11.75 4.44
C GLU A 62 -9.19 11.41 5.94
N GLU A 63 -10.04 12.09 6.70
CA GLU A 63 -10.24 11.81 8.12
C GLU A 63 -10.77 10.39 8.36
N LYS A 64 -11.72 9.92 7.55
CA LYS A 64 -12.26 8.56 7.64
C LYS A 64 -11.19 7.54 7.26
N VAL A 65 -10.45 7.78 6.19
CA VAL A 65 -9.33 6.92 5.78
C VAL A 65 -8.31 6.82 6.92
N ARG A 66 -7.88 7.95 7.48
CA ARG A 66 -6.90 7.99 8.58
C ARG A 66 -7.38 7.26 9.84
N ARG A 67 -8.64 7.47 10.26
CA ARG A 67 -9.15 6.95 11.55
C ARG A 67 -9.75 5.55 11.47
N LYS A 68 -10.32 5.16 10.33
CA LYS A 68 -11.08 3.90 10.17
C LYS A 68 -10.33 2.84 9.37
N VAL A 69 -9.37 3.24 8.53
CA VAL A 69 -8.49 2.32 7.82
C VAL A 69 -7.17 2.19 8.59
N GLY A 70 -6.57 3.33 8.96
CA GLY A 70 -5.30 3.33 9.69
C GLY A 70 -4.18 2.72 8.86
N HIS A 71 -3.31 1.92 9.48
CA HIS A 71 -2.21 1.21 8.81
C HIS A 71 -2.52 -0.28 8.54
N SER A 72 -3.73 -0.74 8.87
CA SER A 72 -4.10 -2.13 8.60
C SER A 72 -4.43 -2.32 7.13
N LEU A 73 -3.60 -3.12 6.44
CA LEU A 73 -3.81 -3.58 5.08
C LEU A 73 -5.06 -4.45 4.99
N LYS A 74 -5.32 -5.29 6.01
CA LYS A 74 -6.55 -6.09 6.09
C LYS A 74 -7.80 -5.23 6.06
N ASN A 75 -7.83 -4.16 6.86
CA ASN A 75 -8.97 -3.24 6.89
C ASN A 75 -9.10 -2.44 5.59
N ALA A 76 -7.97 -2.01 5.02
CA ALA A 76 -7.96 -1.31 3.73
C ALA A 76 -8.51 -2.20 2.61
N TRP A 77 -8.04 -3.44 2.53
CA TRP A 77 -8.43 -4.44 1.54
C TRP A 77 -9.92 -4.73 1.59
N GLY A 78 -10.44 -5.11 2.78
CA GLY A 78 -11.85 -5.44 2.94
C GLY A 78 -12.75 -4.28 2.53
N ARG A 79 -12.40 -3.05 2.92
CA ARG A 79 -13.16 -1.86 2.50
C ARG A 79 -13.09 -1.61 1.00
N CYS A 80 -11.95 -1.86 0.35
CA CYS A 80 -11.86 -1.69 -1.10
C CYS A 80 -12.76 -2.70 -1.81
N VAL A 81 -12.73 -3.97 -1.39
CA VAL A 81 -13.61 -5.02 -1.92
C VAL A 81 -15.09 -4.64 -1.70
N ASP A 82 -15.46 -4.19 -0.51
CA ASP A 82 -16.82 -3.74 -0.19
C ASP A 82 -17.28 -2.54 -1.06
N ASN A 83 -16.33 -1.75 -1.57
CA ASN A 83 -16.59 -0.60 -2.44
C ASN A 83 -16.44 -0.94 -3.94
N GLY A 84 -16.20 -2.21 -4.28
CA GLY A 84 -16.18 -2.69 -5.66
C GLY A 84 -14.81 -2.75 -6.33
N LEU A 85 -13.70 -2.69 -5.56
CA LEU A 85 -12.37 -2.85 -6.15
C LEU A 85 -12.23 -4.27 -6.71
N GLU A 86 -11.94 -4.38 -8.01
CA GLU A 86 -11.69 -5.65 -8.70
C GLU A 86 -10.34 -6.29 -8.33
N ILE A 87 -10.25 -6.83 -7.11
CA ILE A 87 -9.15 -7.66 -6.59
C ILE A 87 -9.73 -8.91 -5.91
N GLU A 88 -8.87 -9.80 -5.38
CA GLU A 88 -9.36 -10.99 -4.69
C GLU A 88 -10.25 -10.62 -3.50
N ALA A 89 -11.46 -11.22 -3.43
CA ALA A 89 -12.41 -10.93 -2.35
C ALA A 89 -11.87 -11.34 -0.98
N GLU A 90 -11.16 -12.47 -0.92
CA GLU A 90 -10.46 -12.90 0.30
C GLU A 90 -9.06 -12.30 0.36
N LEU A 91 -8.67 -11.86 1.56
CA LEU A 91 -7.32 -11.34 1.81
C LEU A 91 -6.28 -12.45 1.58
N PRO A 92 -5.37 -12.31 0.59
CA PRO A 92 -4.40 -13.33 0.27
C PRO A 92 -3.33 -13.46 1.37
N LYS A 93 -2.69 -14.63 1.45
CA LYS A 93 -1.71 -14.93 2.51
C LYS A 93 -0.56 -13.91 2.56
N TRP A 94 0.00 -13.54 1.41
CA TRP A 94 1.11 -12.57 1.36
C TRP A 94 0.70 -11.21 1.98
N CYS A 95 -0.55 -10.79 1.81
CA CYS A 95 -1.05 -9.54 2.37
C CYS A 95 -1.33 -9.68 3.88
N LYS A 96 -1.80 -10.85 4.33
CA LYS A 96 -1.90 -11.19 5.77
C LYS A 96 -0.53 -11.12 6.46
N ASP A 97 0.50 -11.68 5.82
CA ASP A 97 1.86 -11.66 6.34
C ASP A 97 2.42 -10.23 6.43
N LEU A 98 2.17 -9.38 5.41
CA LEU A 98 2.51 -7.96 5.46
C LEU A 98 1.74 -7.21 6.55
N ASP A 99 0.41 -7.38 6.64
CA ASP A 99 -0.45 -6.71 7.63
C ASP A 99 0.03 -7.00 9.06
N ALA A 100 0.35 -8.26 9.35
CA ALA A 100 0.86 -8.69 10.65
C ALA A 100 2.20 -8.04 11.03
N ALA A 101 3.03 -7.63 10.07
CA ALA A 101 4.31 -6.98 10.36
C ALA A 101 4.28 -5.45 10.22
N HIS A 102 3.30 -4.93 9.48
CA HIS A 102 3.14 -3.51 9.18
C HIS A 102 2.21 -2.76 10.14
N ASP A 103 1.24 -3.46 10.75
CA ASP A 103 0.22 -2.83 11.59
C ASP A 103 0.65 -2.63 13.06
N TRP A 104 -0.06 -1.73 13.76
CA TRP A 104 0.16 -1.39 15.16
C TRP A 104 -0.13 -2.55 16.11
N THR A 105 -0.99 -3.49 15.70
CA THR A 105 -1.37 -4.68 16.47
C THR A 105 -0.17 -5.59 16.77
N HIS A 106 0.93 -5.41 16.04
CA HIS A 106 2.19 -6.10 16.25
C HIS A 106 3.34 -5.12 16.45
N ASP A 107 3.08 -3.94 17.03
CA ASP A 107 4.10 -2.94 17.40
C ASP A 107 4.97 -2.43 16.24
N TYR A 108 4.49 -2.53 14.99
CA TYR A 108 5.20 -2.09 13.80
C TYR A 108 6.58 -2.77 13.65
N LEU A 109 6.60 -4.10 13.58
CA LEU A 109 7.83 -4.91 13.53
C LEU A 109 8.81 -4.51 12.42
N MET A 110 8.33 -3.99 11.29
CA MET A 110 9.19 -3.50 10.21
C MET A 110 9.85 -2.14 10.50
N ARG A 111 9.42 -1.42 11.54
CA ARG A 111 9.94 -0.10 11.94
C ARG A 111 10.73 -0.13 13.23
N TYR A 112 10.31 -0.98 14.18
CA TYR A 112 10.92 -1.07 15.49
C TYR A 112 11.30 -2.51 15.77
N ALA A 113 12.58 -2.81 15.64
CA ALA A 113 13.13 -4.11 16.00
C ALA A 113 12.77 -4.44 17.47
N ARG A 114 12.36 -5.69 17.71
CA ARG A 114 12.01 -6.20 19.04
C ARG A 114 12.84 -7.42 19.36
N GLU A 115 12.96 -7.71 20.65
CA GLU A 115 13.62 -8.93 21.11
C GLU A 115 12.77 -10.15 20.72
N ASN A 116 13.45 -11.23 20.30
CA ASN A 116 12.83 -12.51 19.94
C ASN A 116 11.77 -12.46 18.82
N THR A 117 11.81 -11.48 17.93
CA THR A 117 10.94 -11.44 16.75
C THR A 117 11.66 -11.94 15.51
N GLY A 118 11.26 -13.11 15.02
CA GLY A 118 11.64 -13.59 13.69
C GLY A 118 10.63 -13.10 12.65
N LEU A 119 10.99 -12.06 11.89
CA LEU A 119 10.15 -11.60 10.79
C LEU A 119 10.32 -12.54 9.60
N VAL A 120 9.25 -13.24 9.25
CA VAL A 120 9.19 -14.09 8.04
C VAL A 120 8.20 -13.47 7.09
N LEU A 121 8.70 -13.03 5.94
CA LEU A 121 7.90 -12.48 4.86
C LEU A 121 7.95 -13.38 3.63
N PRO A 122 6.96 -13.28 2.72
CA PRO A 122 7.07 -13.87 1.39
C PRO A 122 8.33 -13.39 0.66
N SER A 123 8.73 -14.12 -0.38
CA SER A 123 9.90 -13.72 -1.19
C SER A 123 9.69 -12.35 -1.83
N GLN A 124 10.79 -11.65 -2.10
CA GLN A 124 10.77 -10.33 -2.74
C GLN A 124 9.99 -10.37 -4.06
N GLN A 125 10.17 -11.42 -4.86
CA GLN A 125 9.41 -11.64 -6.09
C GLN A 125 7.90 -11.68 -5.84
N VAL A 126 7.44 -12.51 -4.89
CA VAL A 126 6.01 -12.65 -4.58
C VAL A 126 5.43 -11.30 -4.15
N LEU A 127 6.14 -10.55 -3.32
CA LEU A 127 5.71 -9.24 -2.85
C LEU A 127 5.67 -8.21 -3.98
N TYR A 128 6.73 -8.10 -4.79
CA TYR A 128 6.80 -7.15 -5.91
C TYR A 128 5.68 -7.40 -6.93
N GLU A 129 5.54 -8.64 -7.39
CA GLU A 129 4.53 -8.99 -8.39
C GLU A 129 3.10 -8.81 -7.85
N SER A 130 2.85 -9.24 -6.62
CA SER A 130 1.49 -9.18 -6.05
C SER A 130 1.05 -7.76 -5.73
N VAL A 131 1.94 -6.95 -5.12
CA VAL A 131 1.67 -5.52 -4.89
C VAL A 131 1.52 -4.80 -6.23
N GLY A 132 2.36 -5.11 -7.21
CA GLY A 132 2.25 -4.60 -8.57
C GLY A 132 0.86 -4.81 -9.15
N ARG A 133 0.33 -6.03 -9.14
CA ARG A 133 -1.01 -6.34 -9.65
C ARG A 133 -2.12 -5.53 -8.98
N VAL A 134 -2.05 -5.35 -7.66
CA VAL A 134 -3.07 -4.55 -6.93
C VAL A 134 -2.97 -3.08 -7.33
N ILE A 135 -1.77 -2.53 -7.47
CA ILE A 135 -1.56 -1.15 -7.92
C ILE A 135 -2.13 -0.96 -9.33
N ASP A 136 -1.92 -1.91 -10.25
CA ASP A 136 -2.51 -1.85 -11.59
C ASP A 136 -4.03 -1.81 -11.55
N SER A 137 -4.65 -2.71 -10.77
CA SER A 137 -6.11 -2.76 -10.62
C SER A 137 -6.67 -1.46 -10.03
N VAL A 138 -6.02 -0.92 -8.99
CA VAL A 138 -6.38 0.39 -8.42
C VAL A 138 -6.24 1.49 -9.46
N GLY A 139 -5.10 1.57 -10.14
CA GLY A 139 -4.81 2.61 -11.14
C GLY A 139 -5.86 2.66 -12.23
N VAL A 140 -6.19 1.51 -12.83
CA VAL A 140 -7.25 1.39 -13.84
C VAL A 140 -8.58 1.92 -13.32
N GLN A 141 -8.99 1.52 -12.12
CA GLN A 141 -10.31 1.89 -11.57
C GLN A 141 -10.40 3.34 -11.09
N ILE A 142 -9.29 3.98 -10.76
CA ILE A 142 -9.25 5.41 -10.42
C ILE A 142 -8.83 6.29 -11.62
N GLY A 143 -8.65 5.70 -12.80
CA GLY A 143 -8.31 6.39 -14.04
C GLY A 143 -6.88 6.94 -14.09
N LEU A 144 -5.93 6.32 -13.39
CA LEU A 144 -4.52 6.74 -13.31
C LEU A 144 -3.53 5.68 -13.79
N ASP A 145 -2.57 6.07 -14.63
CA ASP A 145 -1.49 5.20 -15.12
C ASP A 145 -0.36 5.00 -14.08
N ARG A 146 0.68 4.24 -14.45
CA ARG A 146 1.88 4.01 -13.61
C ARG A 146 2.77 5.24 -13.41
N ASN A 147 2.44 6.36 -14.03
CA ASN A 147 3.08 7.66 -13.81
C ASN A 147 2.20 8.60 -12.97
N GLY A 148 0.98 8.18 -12.62
CA GLY A 148 -0.01 9.00 -11.92
C GLY A 148 -0.62 10.09 -12.80
N ASN A 149 -0.71 9.85 -14.11
CA ASN A 149 -1.39 10.67 -15.10
C ASN A 149 -2.78 10.11 -15.39
N SER A 150 -3.71 10.97 -15.84
CA SER A 150 -5.04 10.54 -16.29
C SER A 150 -4.92 9.59 -17.49
N ILE A 151 -5.69 8.50 -17.48
CA ILE A 151 -5.79 7.57 -18.62
C ILE A 151 -6.79 8.10 -19.66
N HIS A 152 -7.69 8.99 -19.25
CA HIS A 152 -8.69 9.62 -20.11
C HIS A 152 -8.35 11.10 -20.26
N ASP A 153 -7.45 11.40 -21.20
CA ASP A 153 -7.21 12.74 -21.75
C ASP A 153 -7.62 12.76 -23.23
#